data_AF-A0A2C5ZK51-F1
#
_entry.id   AF-A0A2C5ZK51-F1
#
_cell.length_a   1.000
_cell.length_b   1.000
_cell.length_c   1.000
_cell.angle_alpha   90.00
_cell.angle_beta   90.00
_cell.angle_gamma   90.00
#
_symmetry.space_group_name_H-M   'P 1'
#
loop_
_entity.id
_entity.type
_entity.pdbx_description
1 polymer ?
#
loop_
_entity_poly.entity_id
_entity_poly.type
_entity_poly.pdbx_seq_one_letter_code
_entity_poly.pdbx_strand_id
1 'polypeptide(L)'
;MLNTLARVVVLAVALGASLVGAGKSRLPPRSLRKTTRRPDPAEQERQLLDKRASAQCNSARARIVGALRDTGKSVDKIQDAQVKSAAQAGLDQANGGVADIAKSIVKGQDPPADSRDTVAAGLKATNDALGSGKSGDAAVAAAQKSVGEAAAAGQDVLDQC
;
A
#
# COMPACT_ATOMS: atom_id res chain seq x y z
N MET A 1 9.05 -9.33 -29.01
CA MET A 1 9.37 -10.26 -27.90
C MET A 1 8.88 -9.67 -26.57
N LEU A 2 7.57 -9.52 -26.38
CA LEU A 2 6.96 -8.99 -25.16
C LEU A 2 5.78 -9.91 -24.81
N ASN A 3 5.94 -10.92 -23.93
CA ASN A 3 4.76 -11.49 -23.25
C ASN A 3 4.97 -12.40 -22.03
N THR A 4 6.14 -12.44 -21.38
CA THR A 4 6.37 -13.46 -20.32
C THR A 4 6.36 -12.95 -18.89
N LEU A 5 6.28 -11.63 -18.64
CA LEU A 5 6.40 -11.07 -17.28
C LEU A 5 5.06 -10.78 -16.57
N ALA A 6 3.91 -10.91 -17.25
CA ALA A 6 2.60 -10.54 -16.68
C ALA A 6 1.94 -11.63 -15.80
N ARG A 7 2.61 -12.74 -15.47
CA ARG A 7 1.99 -13.91 -14.82
C ARG A 7 2.32 -14.13 -13.34
N VAL A 8 3.16 -13.31 -12.71
CA VAL A 8 3.67 -13.63 -11.36
C VAL A 8 2.90 -12.92 -10.22
N VAL A 9 2.12 -11.87 -10.48
CA VAL A 9 1.62 -10.98 -9.40
C VAL A 9 0.26 -11.40 -8.80
N VAL A 10 -0.41 -12.45 -9.30
CA VAL A 10 -1.79 -12.79 -8.85
C VAL A 10 -1.85 -13.87 -7.75
N LEU A 11 -0.72 -14.36 -7.23
CA LEU A 11 -0.71 -15.58 -6.41
C LEU A 11 -0.21 -15.41 -4.97
N ALA A 12 -0.78 -14.51 -4.16
CA ALA A 12 -0.46 -14.48 -2.72
C ALA A 12 -1.47 -13.74 -1.81
N VAL A 13 -2.79 -13.94 -1.91
CA VAL A 13 -3.71 -13.51 -0.84
C VAL A 13 -4.79 -14.57 -0.61
N ALA A 14 -4.39 -15.71 -0.05
CA ALA A 14 -5.32 -16.66 0.55
C ALA A 14 -4.62 -17.35 1.73
N LEU A 15 -5.42 -17.59 2.78
CA LEU A 15 -5.12 -18.28 4.05
C LEU A 15 -4.56 -17.41 5.20
N GLY A 16 -5.46 -17.13 6.14
CA GLY A 16 -5.09 -16.68 7.49
C GLY A 16 -6.26 -16.57 8.46
N ALA A 17 -7.28 -17.42 8.37
CA ALA A 17 -8.32 -17.50 9.39
C ALA A 17 -7.83 -18.34 10.58
N SER A 18 -7.46 -17.70 11.69
CA SER A 18 -7.25 -18.37 12.98
C SER A 18 -8.38 -18.06 13.95
N LEU A 19 -9.18 -19.10 14.17
CA LEU A 19 -10.08 -19.30 15.31
C LEU A 19 -9.29 -19.56 16.60
N VAL A 20 -10.02 -19.48 17.73
CA VAL A 20 -9.69 -19.95 19.10
C VAL A 20 -9.03 -18.89 19.99
N GLY A 21 -9.52 -18.57 21.20
CA GLY A 21 -10.61 -19.14 21.98
C GLY A 21 -10.83 -18.30 23.25
N ALA A 22 -12.08 -18.25 23.70
CA ALA A 22 -12.48 -17.50 24.89
C ALA A 22 -12.13 -18.25 26.17
N GLY A 23 -11.09 -17.82 26.87
CA GLY A 23 -10.79 -18.22 28.25
C GLY A 23 -11.13 -17.09 29.22
N LYS A 24 -12.25 -17.21 29.95
CA LYS A 24 -12.75 -16.20 30.91
C LYS A 24 -12.21 -16.50 32.31
N SER A 25 -10.99 -16.04 32.61
CA SER A 25 -10.45 -16.07 33.98
C SER A 25 -10.75 -14.76 34.70
N ARG A 26 -11.63 -14.82 35.72
CA ARG A 26 -11.90 -13.72 36.65
C ARG A 26 -10.71 -13.60 37.62
N LEU A 27 -10.02 -12.46 37.60
CA LEU A 27 -9.01 -12.10 38.60
C LEU A 27 -9.57 -11.02 39.56
N PRO A 28 -9.16 -11.03 40.85
CA PRO A 28 -9.64 -10.12 41.88
C PRO A 28 -9.07 -8.69 41.73
N PRO A 29 -9.69 -7.67 42.38
CA PRO A 29 -9.25 -6.28 42.31
C PRO A 29 -7.90 -6.09 43.02
N ARG A 30 -6.83 -5.93 42.22
CA ARG A 30 -5.51 -5.53 42.71
C ARG A 30 -5.49 -4.04 43.01
N SER A 31 -5.26 -3.69 44.27
CA SER A 31 -5.03 -2.32 44.73
C SER A 31 -3.94 -1.64 43.88
N LEU A 32 -4.30 -0.49 43.29
CA LEU A 32 -3.44 0.43 42.54
C LEU A 32 -2.38 1.06 43.47
N ARG A 33 -1.24 0.40 43.64
CA ARG A 33 0.00 1.11 44.00
C ARG A 33 0.59 1.65 42.70
N LYS A 34 0.69 2.98 42.60
CA LYS A 34 1.51 3.70 41.59
C LYS A 34 2.99 3.39 41.83
N THR A 35 3.42 2.18 41.53
CA THR A 35 4.85 1.91 41.30
C THR A 35 5.15 2.27 39.87
N THR A 36 5.82 3.40 39.65
CA THR A 36 6.62 3.70 38.46
C THR A 36 7.70 2.63 38.31
N ARG A 37 7.31 1.42 37.87
CA ARG A 37 8.28 0.42 37.43
C ARG A 37 8.96 0.99 36.19
N ARG A 38 10.28 1.08 36.24
CA ARG A 38 11.07 1.24 35.01
C ARG A 38 10.74 0.06 34.10
N PRO A 39 10.46 0.30 32.80
CA PRO A 39 10.21 -0.79 31.86
C PRO A 39 11.44 -1.70 31.82
N ASP A 40 11.17 -3.00 31.86
CA ASP A 40 12.20 -4.05 31.77
C ASP A 40 13.00 -3.85 30.46
N PRO A 41 14.34 -4.01 30.45
CA PRO A 41 15.14 -3.89 29.24
C PRO A 41 14.60 -4.68 28.04
N ALA A 42 14.01 -5.85 28.26
CA ALA A 42 13.39 -6.64 27.19
C ALA A 42 12.12 -5.97 26.59
N GLU A 43 11.39 -5.21 27.39
CA GLU A 43 10.21 -4.45 26.93
C GLU A 43 10.64 -3.22 26.12
N GLN A 44 11.74 -2.57 26.50
CA GLN A 44 12.30 -1.44 25.74
C GLN A 44 12.78 -1.87 24.35
N GLU A 45 13.41 -3.03 24.23
CA GLU A 45 13.86 -3.54 22.94
C GLU A 45 12.68 -3.86 22.02
N ARG A 46 11.62 -4.50 22.53
CA ARG A 46 10.37 -4.72 21.79
C ARG A 46 9.72 -3.41 21.35
N GLN A 47 9.65 -2.42 22.24
CA GLN A 47 9.11 -1.10 21.89
C GLN A 47 9.94 -0.39 20.81
N LEU A 48 11.26 -0.56 20.80
CA LEU A 48 12.13 -0.02 19.75
C LEU A 48 11.91 -0.73 18.40
N LEU A 49 11.70 -2.04 18.40
CA LEU A 49 11.36 -2.81 17.21
C LEU A 49 10.01 -2.37 16.63
N ASP A 50 8.97 -2.25 17.46
CA ASP A 50 7.64 -1.76 17.04
C ASP A 50 7.71 -0.33 16.46
N LYS A 51 8.49 0.55 17.09
CA LYS A 51 8.71 1.93 16.59
C LYS A 51 9.44 1.95 15.25
N ARG A 52 10.40 1.05 15.03
CA ARG A 52 11.11 0.95 13.74
C ARG A 52 10.21 0.37 12.66
N ALA A 53 9.45 -0.68 12.95
CA ALA A 53 8.50 -1.27 12.02
C ALA A 53 7.44 -0.24 11.60
N SER A 54 6.84 0.48 12.56
CA SER A 54 5.88 1.54 12.26
C SER A 54 6.48 2.72 11.48
N ALA A 55 7.74 3.11 11.76
CA ALA A 55 8.42 4.16 10.98
C ALA A 55 8.68 3.73 9.53
N GLN A 56 9.13 2.49 9.32
CA GLN A 56 9.35 1.92 7.99
C GLN A 56 8.04 1.82 7.20
N CYS A 57 7.00 1.28 7.82
CA CYS A 57 5.66 1.21 7.25
C CYS A 57 5.11 2.59 6.85
N ASN A 58 5.24 3.59 7.72
CA ASN A 58 4.81 4.96 7.41
C ASN A 58 5.60 5.58 6.25
N SER A 59 6.91 5.29 6.16
CA SER A 59 7.74 5.76 5.07
C SER A 59 7.34 5.13 3.73
N ALA A 60 7.04 3.82 3.70
CA ALA A 60 6.58 3.11 2.52
C ALA A 60 5.22 3.65 2.04
N ARG A 61 4.28 3.86 2.98
CA ARG A 61 2.99 4.50 2.69
C ARG A 61 3.15 5.90 2.08
N ALA A 62 4.06 6.72 2.62
CA ALA A 62 4.34 8.05 2.07
C ALA A 62 4.94 7.99 0.66
N ARG A 63 5.81 7.01 0.38
CA ARG A 63 6.37 6.78 -0.97
C ARG A 63 5.30 6.44 -1.98
N ILE A 64 4.32 5.60 -1.65
CA ILE A 64 3.19 5.28 -2.54
C ILE A 64 2.45 6.56 -2.94
N VAL A 65 2.07 7.40 -1.95
CA VAL A 65 1.34 8.65 -2.22
C VAL A 65 2.17 9.61 -3.08
N GLY A 66 3.48 9.69 -2.83
CA GLY A 66 4.40 10.46 -3.66
C GLY A 66 4.45 9.95 -5.11
N ALA A 67 4.66 8.66 -5.30
CA ALA A 67 4.75 8.02 -6.61
C ALA A 67 3.43 8.12 -7.40
N LEU A 68 2.28 7.96 -6.76
CA LEU A 68 0.97 8.16 -7.38
C LEU A 68 0.80 9.61 -7.86
N ARG A 69 1.19 10.59 -7.04
CA ARG A 69 1.14 12.01 -7.41
C ARG A 69 2.04 12.32 -8.60
N ASP A 70 3.26 11.80 -8.60
CA ASP A 70 4.21 12.02 -9.70
C ASP A 70 3.81 11.27 -10.97
N THR A 71 3.13 10.14 -10.83
CA THR A 71 2.46 9.47 -11.95
C THR A 71 1.36 10.36 -12.53
N GLY A 72 0.48 10.93 -11.70
CA GLY A 72 -0.56 11.86 -12.15
C GLY A 72 -0.01 13.05 -12.93
N LYS A 73 1.04 13.71 -12.42
CA LYS A 73 1.73 14.81 -13.13
C LYS A 73 2.33 14.38 -14.47
N SER A 74 2.80 13.14 -14.56
CA SER A 74 3.40 12.60 -15.79
C SER A 74 2.31 12.27 -16.81
N VAL A 75 1.22 11.66 -16.35
CA VAL A 75 0.03 11.39 -17.17
C VAL A 75 -0.58 12.68 -17.71
N ASP A 76 -0.60 13.75 -16.91
CA ASP A 76 -1.10 15.06 -17.36
C ASP A 76 -0.33 15.66 -18.54
N LYS A 77 0.93 15.25 -18.72
CA LYS A 77 1.81 15.70 -19.81
C LYS A 77 1.72 14.85 -21.07
N ILE A 78 1.02 13.70 -21.02
CA ILE A 78 0.82 12.83 -22.19
C ILE A 78 0.02 13.58 -23.24
N GLN A 79 0.50 13.53 -24.49
CA GLN A 79 -0.12 14.26 -25.61
C GLN A 79 -1.31 13.51 -26.21
N ASP A 80 -1.27 12.18 -26.19
CA ASP A 80 -2.36 11.36 -26.67
C ASP A 80 -3.54 11.39 -25.69
N ALA A 81 -4.63 12.04 -26.09
CA ALA A 81 -5.79 12.27 -25.23
C ALA A 81 -6.46 10.95 -24.78
N GLN A 82 -6.46 9.92 -25.62
CA GLN A 82 -7.07 8.63 -25.29
C GLN A 82 -6.21 7.89 -24.26
N VAL A 83 -4.89 7.86 -24.46
CA VAL A 83 -3.94 7.27 -23.49
C VAL A 83 -4.00 8.01 -22.16
N LYS A 84 -4.00 9.34 -22.20
CA LYS A 84 -4.08 10.20 -21.01
C LYS A 84 -5.35 9.93 -20.21
N SER A 85 -6.52 9.94 -20.87
CA SER A 85 -7.81 9.70 -20.22
C SER A 85 -7.90 8.29 -19.61
N ALA A 86 -7.44 7.26 -20.33
CA ALA A 86 -7.43 5.89 -19.83
C ALA A 86 -6.46 5.72 -18.64
N ALA A 87 -5.28 6.33 -18.71
CA ALA A 87 -4.30 6.31 -17.62
C ALA A 87 -4.80 7.05 -16.37
N GLN A 88 -5.47 8.19 -16.55
CA GLN A 88 -6.14 8.95 -15.48
C GLN A 88 -7.24 8.12 -14.80
N ALA A 89 -8.09 7.43 -15.58
CA ALA A 89 -9.12 6.57 -15.01
C ALA A 89 -8.54 5.45 -14.12
N GLY A 90 -7.43 4.82 -14.55
CA GLY A 90 -6.72 3.84 -13.72
C GLY A 90 -6.11 4.44 -12.44
N LEU A 91 -5.57 5.67 -12.54
CA LEU A 91 -5.04 6.39 -11.38
C LEU A 91 -6.14 6.77 -10.39
N ASP A 92 -7.29 7.21 -10.87
CA ASP A 92 -8.44 7.56 -10.04
C ASP A 92 -8.96 6.32 -9.30
N GLN A 93 -9.01 5.16 -9.98
CA GLN A 93 -9.32 3.89 -9.33
C GLN A 93 -8.31 3.55 -8.23
N ALA A 94 -7.00 3.68 -8.50
CA ALA A 94 -5.97 3.42 -7.51
C ALA A 94 -6.08 4.38 -6.30
N ASN A 95 -6.30 5.67 -6.56
CA ASN A 95 -6.50 6.68 -5.51
C ASN A 95 -7.76 6.39 -4.66
N GLY A 96 -8.83 5.89 -5.27
CA GLY A 96 -10.02 5.43 -4.56
C GLY A 96 -9.70 4.31 -3.55
N GLY A 97 -8.96 3.29 -4.00
CA GLY A 97 -8.49 2.22 -3.11
C GLY A 97 -7.61 2.72 -1.97
N VAL A 98 -6.66 3.63 -2.26
CA VAL A 98 -5.82 4.27 -1.23
C VAL A 98 -6.66 5.07 -0.22
N ALA A 99 -7.67 5.80 -0.69
CA ALA A 99 -8.55 6.56 0.19
C ALA A 99 -9.33 5.65 1.16
N ASP A 100 -9.80 4.50 0.70
CA ASP A 100 -10.50 3.54 1.55
C ASP A 100 -9.56 2.84 2.56
N ILE A 101 -8.34 2.50 2.14
CA ILE A 101 -7.28 2.04 3.05
C ILE A 101 -7.02 3.09 4.15
N ALA A 102 -6.87 4.36 3.77
CA ALA A 102 -6.64 5.45 4.71
C ALA A 102 -7.81 5.61 5.70
N LYS A 103 -9.05 5.51 5.23
CA LYS A 103 -10.25 5.55 6.10
C LYS A 103 -10.25 4.42 7.12
N SER A 104 -9.90 3.19 6.74
CA SER A 104 -9.82 2.05 7.67
C SER A 104 -8.75 2.26 8.73
N ILE A 105 -7.56 2.73 8.33
CA ILE A 105 -6.46 3.03 9.26
C ILE A 105 -6.87 4.08 10.29
N VAL A 106 -7.52 5.17 9.87
CA VAL A 106 -8.00 6.22 10.78
C VAL A 106 -9.03 5.67 11.78
N LYS A 107 -9.81 4.66 11.39
CA LYS A 107 -10.76 3.96 12.27
C LYS A 107 -10.11 2.91 13.17
N GLY A 108 -8.79 2.69 13.07
CA GLY A 108 -8.09 1.62 13.79
C GLY A 108 -8.47 0.22 13.28
N GLN A 109 -8.95 0.13 12.03
CA GLN A 109 -9.30 -1.12 11.37
C GLN A 109 -8.19 -1.52 10.40
N ASP A 110 -8.05 -2.83 10.18
CA ASP A 110 -7.15 -3.33 9.15
C ASP A 110 -7.61 -2.87 7.76
N PRO A 111 -6.66 -2.54 6.85
CA PRO A 111 -6.98 -2.21 5.47
C PRO A 111 -7.77 -3.34 4.79
N PRO A 112 -8.90 -3.04 4.09
CA PRO A 112 -9.68 -4.06 3.41
C PRO A 112 -8.84 -4.75 2.32
N ALA A 113 -9.05 -6.06 2.11
CA ALA A 113 -8.46 -6.77 0.97
C ALA A 113 -8.89 -6.13 -0.36
N ASP A 114 -10.20 -5.90 -0.53
CA ASP A 114 -10.77 -5.30 -1.73
C ASP A 114 -10.16 -3.93 -2.08
N SER A 115 -9.82 -3.11 -1.08
CA SER A 115 -9.18 -1.81 -1.33
C SER A 115 -7.75 -1.98 -1.84
N ARG A 116 -7.01 -2.97 -1.34
CA ARG A 116 -5.66 -3.31 -1.86
C ARG A 116 -5.74 -3.82 -3.29
N ASP A 117 -6.71 -4.69 -3.57
CA ASP A 117 -6.95 -5.21 -4.92
C ASP A 117 -7.36 -4.08 -5.88
N THR A 118 -8.13 -3.11 -5.41
CA THR A 118 -8.51 -1.92 -6.18
C THR A 118 -7.28 -1.07 -6.53
N VAL A 119 -6.33 -0.89 -5.60
CA VAL A 119 -5.05 -0.21 -5.88
C VAL A 119 -4.26 -0.96 -6.95
N ALA A 120 -4.10 -2.28 -6.79
CA ALA A 120 -3.36 -3.11 -7.73
C ALA A 120 -4.01 -3.10 -9.14
N ALA A 121 -5.33 -3.21 -9.20
CA ALA A 121 -6.09 -3.16 -10.44
C ALA A 121 -5.98 -1.79 -11.13
N GLY A 122 -6.08 -0.69 -10.37
CA GLY A 122 -5.92 0.67 -10.90
C GLY A 122 -4.52 0.92 -11.46
N LEU A 123 -3.47 0.56 -10.71
CA LEU A 123 -2.07 0.66 -11.18
C LEU A 123 -1.84 -0.18 -12.46
N LYS A 124 -2.40 -1.38 -12.51
CA LYS A 124 -2.33 -2.23 -13.70
C LYS A 124 -3.05 -1.58 -14.88
N ALA A 125 -4.26 -1.06 -14.69
CA ALA A 125 -5.03 -0.39 -15.73
C ALA A 125 -4.29 0.86 -16.26
N THR A 126 -3.68 1.65 -15.38
CA THR A 126 -2.80 2.76 -15.78
C THR A 126 -1.64 2.27 -16.62
N ASN A 127 -0.94 1.21 -16.20
CA ASN A 127 0.20 0.69 -16.95
C ASN A 127 -0.20 0.13 -18.32
N ASP A 128 -1.32 -0.60 -18.39
CA ASP A 128 -1.86 -1.13 -19.65
C ASP A 128 -2.23 0.02 -20.61
N ALA A 129 -2.88 1.08 -20.09
CA ALA A 129 -3.20 2.28 -20.86
C ALA A 129 -1.94 2.97 -21.41
N LEU A 130 -0.92 3.17 -20.57
CA LEU A 130 0.37 3.73 -20.97
C LEU A 130 1.07 2.87 -22.03
N GLY A 131 0.97 1.55 -21.93
CA GLY A 131 1.50 0.60 -22.91
C GLY A 131 0.83 0.68 -24.29
N SER A 132 -0.39 1.21 -24.38
CA SER A 132 -1.08 1.45 -25.65
C SER A 132 -0.62 2.73 -26.37
N GLY A 133 0.15 3.59 -25.69
CA GLY A 133 0.65 4.84 -26.23
C GLY A 133 1.76 4.67 -27.27
N LYS A 134 1.95 5.72 -28.08
CA LYS A 134 2.99 5.75 -29.13
C LYS A 134 4.38 5.70 -28.51
N SER A 135 5.20 4.77 -28.98
CA SER A 135 6.62 4.69 -28.62
C SER A 135 7.33 5.97 -29.08
N GLY A 136 7.79 6.78 -28.13
CA GLY A 136 8.46 8.07 -28.39
C GLY A 136 7.97 9.23 -27.52
N ASP A 137 6.82 9.10 -26.86
CA ASP A 137 6.37 10.10 -25.88
C ASP A 137 7.15 9.96 -24.56
N ALA A 138 8.01 10.94 -24.27
CA ALA A 138 8.78 10.99 -23.03
C ALA A 138 7.89 11.04 -21.77
N ALA A 139 6.68 11.60 -21.87
CA ALA A 139 5.72 11.62 -20.77
C ALA A 139 5.16 10.22 -20.49
N VAL A 140 4.95 9.39 -21.52
CA VAL A 140 4.53 7.99 -21.34
C VAL A 140 5.62 7.19 -20.63
N ALA A 141 6.88 7.33 -21.06
CA ALA A 141 8.00 6.65 -20.41
C ALA A 141 8.19 7.09 -18.94
N ALA A 142 8.06 8.39 -18.66
CA ALA A 142 8.10 8.91 -17.30
C ALA A 142 6.95 8.39 -16.44
N ALA A 143 5.73 8.36 -16.99
CA ALA A 143 4.56 7.81 -16.30
C ALA A 143 4.74 6.31 -16.00
N GLN A 144 5.26 5.52 -16.94
CA GLN A 144 5.52 4.09 -16.73
C GLN A 144 6.54 3.86 -15.61
N LYS A 145 7.60 4.67 -15.56
CA LYS A 145 8.59 4.62 -14.46
C LYS A 145 7.91 4.90 -13.12
N SER A 146 7.12 5.96 -13.03
CA SER A 146 6.43 6.33 -11.78
C SER A 146 5.38 5.30 -11.34
N VAL A 147 4.66 4.66 -12.27
CA VAL A 147 3.76 3.52 -11.95
C VAL A 147 4.55 2.34 -11.39
N GLY A 148 5.71 2.04 -11.98
CA GLY A 148 6.60 0.99 -11.48
C GLY A 148 7.11 1.26 -10.06
N GLU A 149 7.49 2.51 -9.78
CA GLU A 149 7.87 2.95 -8.43
C GLU A 149 6.70 2.88 -7.44
N ALA A 150 5.48 3.24 -7.86
CA ALA A 150 4.29 3.11 -7.03
C ALA A 150 3.96 1.64 -6.71
N ALA A 151 4.09 0.75 -7.69
CA ALA A 151 3.90 -0.69 -7.50
C ALA A 151 4.96 -1.29 -6.56
N ALA A 152 6.23 -0.91 -6.72
CA ALA A 152 7.31 -1.33 -5.84
C ALA A 152 7.10 -0.85 -4.40
N ALA A 153 6.71 0.42 -4.21
CA ALA A 153 6.37 0.95 -2.89
C ALA A 153 5.13 0.26 -2.28
N GLY A 154 4.17 -0.18 -3.12
CA GLY A 154 3.06 -1.03 -2.73
C GLY A 154 3.53 -2.37 -2.15
N GLN A 155 4.51 -3.01 -2.79
CA GLN A 155 5.11 -4.24 -2.30
C GLN A 155 5.90 -4.01 -1.00
N ASP A 156 6.65 -2.91 -0.89
CA ASP A 156 7.36 -2.54 0.35
C ASP A 156 6.39 -2.44 1.55
N VAL A 157 5.17 -1.94 1.33
CA VAL A 157 4.13 -1.90 2.38
C VAL A 157 3.70 -3.29 2.80
N LEU A 158 3.52 -4.23 1.87
CA LEU A 158 3.17 -5.62 2.20
C LEU A 158 4.29 -6.32 2.98
N ASP A 159 5.55 -6.01 2.65
CA ASP A 159 6.70 -6.62 3.28
C ASP A 159 7.03 -6.02 4.67
N GLN A 160 6.64 -4.76 4.92
CA GLN A 160 7.06 -4.00 6.12
C GLN A 160 5.96 -3.66 7.15
N CYS A 161 4.67 -3.85 6.87
CA CYS A 161 3.57 -3.26 7.69
C CYS A 161 2.72 -4.21 8.58
#